data_AF-M5IFP0-F1
#
_entry.id   AF-M5IFP0-F1
#
_cell.length_a   1.000
_cell.length_b   1.000
_cell.length_c   1.000
_cell.angle_alpha   90.00
_cell.angle_beta   90.00
_cell.angle_gamma   90.00
#
_symmetry.space_group_name_H-M   'P 1'
#
loop_
_entity.id
_entity.type
_entity.pdbx_description
1 polymer ?
#
loop_
_entity_poly.entity_id
_entity_poly.type
_entity_poly.pdbx_seq_one_letter_code
_entity_poly.pdbx_strand_id
1 'polypeptide(L)' 'MLNTKNVNIVCLCGKLLENRNISKNTSASFTKKCDCCKKNIFIQIKNSEVFVSYK' A
#
# COMPACT_ATOMS: atom_id res chain seq x y z
N MET A 1 14.48 7.35 -18.19
CA MET A 1 13.39 6.40 -17.86
C MET A 1 13.09 6.50 -16.37
N LEU A 2 11.85 6.85 -15.98
CA LEU A 2 11.42 6.71 -14.59
C LEU A 2 11.22 5.22 -14.31
N ASN A 3 12.07 4.61 -13.49
CA ASN A 3 11.83 3.26 -13.00
C ASN A 3 10.62 3.28 -12.07
N THR A 4 9.45 2.97 -12.61
CA THR A 4 8.22 2.77 -11.87
C THR A 4 8.00 1.26 -11.66
N LYS A 5 7.54 0.91 -10.47
CA LYS A 5 7.11 -0.45 -10.11
C LYS A 5 5.62 -0.40 -9.80
N ASN A 6 4.87 -1.36 -10.31
CA ASN A 6 3.49 -1.57 -9.90
C ASN A 6 3.49 -2.40 -8.61
N VAL A 7 2.76 -1.94 -7.59
CA VAL A 7 2.60 -2.64 -6.32
C VAL A 7 1.13 -2.89 -6.02
N ASN A 8 0.85 -4.10 -5.55
CA ASN A 8 -0.44 -4.51 -5.02
C ASN A 8 -0.38 -4.52 -3.51
N ILE A 9 -1.22 -3.73 -2.86
CA ILE A 9 -1.36 -3.67 -1.42
C ILE A 9 -2.57 -4.51 -1.04
N VAL A 10 -2.34 -5.59 -0.29
CA VAL A 10 -3.34 -6.60 0.02
C VAL A 10 -3.57 -6.65 1.53
N CYS A 11 -4.82 -6.80 1.94
CA CYS A 11 -5.17 -7.04 3.34
C CYS A 11 -4.84 -8.48 3.74
N LEU A 12 -4.69 -8.76 5.04
CA LEU A 12 -4.52 -10.13 5.55
C LEU A 12 -5.66 -11.08 5.16
N CYS A 13 -6.87 -10.57 4.92
CA CYS A 13 -7.98 -11.39 4.42
C CYS A 13 -7.89 -11.70 2.91
N GLY A 14 -6.80 -11.33 2.23
CA GLY A 14 -6.58 -11.55 0.81
C GLY A 14 -7.25 -10.50 -0.11
N LYS A 15 -8.01 -9.55 0.44
CA LYS A 15 -8.66 -8.49 -0.36
C LYS A 15 -7.62 -7.48 -0.84
N LEU A 16 -7.59 -7.23 -2.15
CA LEU A 16 -6.82 -6.12 -2.73
C LEU A 16 -7.37 -4.79 -2.21
N LEU A 17 -6.49 -4.00 -1.59
CA LEU A 17 -6.82 -2.68 -1.06
C LEU A 17 -6.47 -1.60 -2.08
N GLU A 18 -5.32 -1.71 -2.74
CA GLU A 18 -4.84 -0.69 -3.67
C GLU A 18 -3.86 -1.29 -4.67
N ASN A 19 -3.93 -0.82 -5.92
CA ASN A 19 -2.91 -1.01 -6.93
C ASN A 19 -2.31 0.36 -7.24
N ARG A 20 -0.99 0.48 -7.17
CA ARG A 20 -0.32 1.78 -7.36
C ARG A 20 1.00 1.63 -8.08
N ASN A 21 1.26 2.55 -9.00
CA ASN A 21 2.58 2.73 -9.59
C ASN A 21 3.40 3.63 -8.67
N ILE A 22 4.57 3.16 -8.23
CA ILE A 22 5.49 3.88 -7.36
C ILE A 22 6.85 4.01 -8.03
N SER A 23 7.51 5.15 -7.87
CA SER A 23 8.86 5.42 -8.35
C SER A 23 9.84 5.56 -7.18
N LYS A 24 11.16 5.57 -7.45
CA LYS A 24 12.21 5.69 -6.43
C LYS A 24 12.06 6.88 -5.49
N ASN A 25 11.35 7.93 -5.91
CA ASN A 25 11.15 9.15 -5.12
C ASN A 25 9.73 9.27 -4.54
N THR A 26 8.88 8.25 -4.72
CA THR A 26 7.53 8.27 -4.16
C THR A 26 7.59 8.06 -2.66
N SER A 27 7.09 9.04 -1.91
CA SER A 27 6.81 8.94 -0.48
C SER A 27 5.34 9.26 -0.23
N ALA A 28 4.60 8.38 0.43
CA ALA A 28 3.19 8.58 0.74
C ALA A 28 2.79 7.78 1.97
N SER A 29 1.88 8.31 2.79
CA SER A 29 1.32 7.60 3.93
C SER A 29 -0.19 7.81 3.98
N PHE A 30 -0.94 6.73 4.16
CA PHE A 30 -2.40 6.78 4.21
C PHE A 30 -2.96 5.59 4.98
N THR A 31 -4.18 5.74 5.47
CA THR A 31 -4.92 4.66 6.14
C THR A 31 -6.06 4.21 5.25
N LYS A 32 -6.26 2.90 5.13
CA LYS A 32 -7.38 2.31 4.40
C LYS A 32 -8.10 1.31 5.28
N LYS A 33 -9.43 1.35 5.28
CA LYS A 33 -10.24 0.35 5.97
C LYS A 33 -10.51 -0.80 5.00
N CYS A 34 -10.25 -2.03 5.42
CA CYS A 34 -10.62 -3.19 4.61
C CYS A 34 -12.12 -3.47 4.74
N ASP A 35 -12.84 -3.58 3.63
CA ASP A 35 -14.28 -3.86 3.67
C ASP A 35 -14.64 -5.25 4.18
N CYS A 36 -13.75 -6.23 4.02
CA CYS A 36 -14.00 -7.61 4.42
C CYS A 36 -13.82 -7.81 5.93
N CYS A 37 -12.67 -7.43 6.50
CA CYS A 37 -12.38 -7.63 7.92
C CYS A 37 -12.61 -6.38 8.79
N LYS A 38 -13.03 -5.26 8.17
CA LYS A 38 -13.26 -3.95 8.81
C LYS A 38 -12.08 -3.36 9.58
N LYS A 39 -10.88 -3.96 9.46
CA LYS A 39 -9.63 -3.48 10.09
C LYS A 39 -9.09 -2.24 9.38
N ASN A 40 -8.50 -1.35 10.17
CA ASN A 40 -7.78 -0.20 9.65
C ASN A 40 -6.33 -0.57 9.36
N ILE A 41 -5.87 -0.23 8.17
CA ILE A 41 -4.56 -0.64 7.67
C ILE A 41 -3.82 0.63 7.32
N PHE A 42 -2.73 0.86 8.03
CA PHE A 42 -1.83 1.96 7.75
C PHE A 42 -0.81 1.51 6.70
N ILE A 43 -0.69 2.29 5.65
CA ILE A 43 0.17 2.01 4.50
C ILE A 43 1.14 3.18 4.37
N GLN A 44 2.42 2.85 4.30
CA GLN A 44 3.48 3.81 4.06
C GLN A 44 4.32 3.35 2.88
N ILE A 45 4.59 4.29 1.96
CA ILE A 45 5.41 4.09 0.78
C ILE A 45 6.64 4.98 0.96
N LYS A 46 7.83 4.41 0.82
CA LYS A 46 9.10 5.14 0.88
C LYS A 46 10.11 4.47 -0.04
N ASN A 47 10.78 5.25 -0.89
CA ASN A 47 11.85 4.76 -1.76
C ASN A 47 11.48 3.53 -2.62
N SER A 48 10.25 3.48 -3.17
CA SER A 48 9.70 2.31 -3.89
C SER A 48 9.45 1.06 -3.04
N GLU A 49 9.46 1.17 -1.72
CA GLU A 49 9.08 0.11 -0.80
C GLU A 49 7.74 0.44 -0.14
N VAL A 50 6.99 -0.61 0.21
CA VAL A 50 5.69 -0.50 0.85
C VAL A 50 5.75 -1.18 2.21
N PHE A 51 5.35 -0.44 3.24
CA PHE A 51 5.24 -0.87 4.61
C PHE A 51 3.77 -0.88 5.00
N VAL A 52 3.30 -1.99 5.54
CA VAL A 52 1.89 -2.18 5.91
C VAL A 52 1.83 -2.53 7.38
N SER A 53 1.05 -1.77 8.14
CA SER A 53 0.80 -2.00 9.56
C SER A 53 -0.69 -2.12 9.83
N TYR A 54 -1.06 -3.13 10.62
CA TYR A 54 -2.45 -3.39 10.98
C TYR A 54 -2.68 -2.83 12.39
N LYS A 55 -3.65 -1.92 12.53
CA LYS A 55 -4.10 -1.40 13.84
C LYS A 55 -5.38 -2.09 14.27
#